data_AF-A0AAN8EYQ1-F1
#
_entry.id   AF-A0AAN8EYQ1-F1
#
_cell.length_a   1.000
_cell.length_b   1.000
_cell.length_c   1.000
_cell.angle_alpha   90.00
_cell.angle_beta   90.00
_cell.angle_gamma   90.00
#
_symmetry.space_group_name_H-M   'P 1'
#
loop_
_entity.id
_entity.type
_entity.pdbx_description
1 polymer ?
#
loop_
_entity_poly.entity_id
_entity_poly.type
_entity_poly.pdbx_seq_one_letter_code
_entity_poly.pdbx_strand_id
1 'polypeptide(L)'
;MIPLQVAVFVGIQSGGIRRKRQSFGCSNPGITDSIRLLFLNAHNEARLSVAQGLEPNKCGTLPAAKNMYKLQWDCSLEQKAQDYIATCPSSMGSFSGLSQNIQYYSGISSSNVASLVASTLSSWWGKVRQYGSTDPENKYVDNNLYTFANMVHSKMTGIGCAYKVCDGTKLTITCLYNKIGYYTNGVMWENGTACTSASDCTTYAGSTCVGGLCFKELEQPDAGTNTMCPSNANMTDAVRQKFLDTHNYLRSRVARGLEPDALGGNAPKASKMLKMVYDCSVEASAIRHSQKCVYEHSTPENRVGLGENLYMTSMLNADKIASAAESSQLWWDELKEYGVGQENNLTEALWNRPNMAIGHYTQMAWDRTYKLGCSIQHCSSFTYAVCQYGPAGNYMNQLIYTLGEPCTSDAGCPGSYTCSVSEGLCNVV
;
A
#
# COMPACT_ATOMS: atom_id res chain seq x y z
N MET A 1 40.62 8.11 -2.89
CA MET A 1 40.03 9.14 -2.01
C MET A 1 38.56 8.80 -1.82
N ILE A 2 38.20 8.32 -0.63
CA ILE A 2 36.84 7.82 -0.32
C ILE A 2 35.97 9.03 0.02
N PRO A 3 34.82 9.26 -0.65
CA PRO A 3 33.99 10.42 -0.40
C PRO A 3 33.33 10.34 0.98
N LEU A 4 33.29 11.50 1.62
CA LEU A 4 32.94 11.80 2.99
C LEU A 4 31.43 11.61 3.29
N GLN A 5 30.89 10.39 3.14
CA GLN A 5 29.52 10.05 3.61
C GLN A 5 29.37 8.61 4.11
N VAL A 6 30.45 7.82 4.13
CA VAL A 6 30.49 6.47 4.75
C VAL A 6 30.83 6.54 6.25
N ALA A 7 31.08 7.74 6.80
CA ALA A 7 31.49 7.92 8.19
C ALA A 7 30.40 7.63 9.25
N VAL A 8 29.19 7.20 8.86
CA VAL A 8 28.19 6.65 9.80
C VAL A 8 28.22 5.11 9.85
N PHE A 9 28.93 4.44 8.93
CA PHE A 9 28.85 2.99 8.80
C PHE A 9 29.94 2.18 9.53
N VAL A 10 31.02 2.79 10.02
CA VAL A 10 32.04 2.10 10.84
C VAL A 10 32.65 3.09 11.83
N GLY A 11 32.06 3.21 13.02
CA GLY A 11 32.50 4.17 14.03
C GLY A 11 31.91 3.92 15.42
N ILE A 12 31.95 2.67 15.90
CA ILE A 12 31.73 2.41 17.33
C ILE A 12 33.07 2.64 18.03
N GLN A 13 33.35 3.89 18.41
CA GLN A 13 34.25 4.12 19.53
C GLN A 13 33.57 3.60 20.80
N SER A 14 34.31 2.78 21.53
CA SER A 14 34.00 2.23 22.84
C SER A 14 33.69 3.34 23.85
N GLY A 15 32.42 3.71 23.95
CA GLY A 15 31.85 4.50 25.03
C GLY A 15 30.70 3.71 25.66
N GLY A 16 30.83 3.38 26.94
CA GLY A 16 29.95 2.46 27.68
C GLY A 16 28.50 2.92 27.81
N ILE A 17 27.67 2.59 26.82
CA ILE A 17 26.21 2.50 26.97
C ILE A 17 25.82 1.10 26.49
N ARG A 18 25.34 0.25 27.41
CA ARG A 18 24.72 -1.04 27.07
C ARG A 18 23.45 -0.77 26.26
N ARG A 19 23.55 -0.64 24.93
CA ARG A 19 22.38 -0.75 24.04
C ARG A 19 21.83 -2.16 24.21
N LYS A 20 20.62 -2.30 24.75
CA LYS A 20 19.89 -3.59 24.72
C LYS A 20 19.96 -4.11 23.29
N ARG A 21 20.44 -5.35 23.08
CA ARG A 21 20.37 -6.00 21.77
C ARG A 21 18.89 -6.01 21.35
N GLN A 22 18.58 -5.36 20.23
CA GLN A 22 17.25 -5.41 19.66
C GLN A 22 17.00 -6.84 19.18
N SER A 23 15.98 -7.49 19.75
CA SER A 23 15.57 -8.82 19.33
C SER A 23 14.41 -8.70 18.35
N PHE A 24 14.50 -9.41 17.22
CA PHE A 24 13.47 -9.40 16.19
C PHE A 24 12.44 -10.52 16.36
N GLY A 25 12.71 -11.52 17.22
CA GLY A 25 11.80 -12.65 17.44
C GLY A 25 11.68 -13.61 16.24
N CYS A 26 12.53 -13.46 15.21
CA CYS A 26 12.51 -14.34 14.04
C CYS A 26 13.19 -15.68 14.35
N SER A 27 12.59 -16.78 13.87
CA SER A 27 13.11 -18.13 14.08
C SER A 27 14.20 -18.55 13.09
N ASN A 28 14.40 -17.79 11.99
CA ASN A 28 15.38 -18.11 10.96
C ASN A 28 16.82 -18.00 11.50
N PRO A 29 17.61 -19.09 11.51
CA PRO A 29 19.00 -19.07 11.97
C PRO A 29 19.98 -18.58 10.90
N GLY A 30 19.53 -18.37 9.65
CA GLY A 30 20.39 -18.02 8.51
C GLY A 30 21.08 -16.65 8.62
N ILE A 31 20.48 -15.73 9.38
CA ILE A 31 21.07 -14.43 9.71
C ILE A 31 20.85 -14.07 11.18
N THR A 32 21.72 -13.20 11.71
CA THR A 32 21.65 -12.72 13.10
C THR A 32 20.84 -11.42 13.20
N ASP A 33 20.37 -11.09 14.40
CA ASP A 33 19.69 -9.82 14.67
C ASP A 33 20.54 -8.58 14.35
N SER A 34 21.87 -8.68 14.44
CA SER A 34 22.75 -7.59 14.02
C SER A 34 22.71 -7.35 12.50
N ILE A 35 22.54 -8.41 11.71
CA ILE A 35 22.39 -8.30 10.26
C ILE A 35 20.98 -7.80 9.90
N ARG A 36 19.94 -8.27 10.59
CA ARG A 36 18.57 -7.72 10.46
C ARG A 36 18.57 -6.22 10.70
N LEU A 37 19.25 -5.78 11.77
CA LEU A 37 19.39 -4.37 12.11
C LEU A 37 20.16 -3.59 11.04
N LEU A 38 21.23 -4.15 10.47
CA LEU A 38 21.97 -3.54 9.36
C LEU A 38 21.07 -3.28 8.15
N PHE A 39 20.31 -4.29 7.72
CA PHE A 39 19.35 -4.15 6.62
C PHE A 39 18.29 -3.09 6.95
N LEU A 40 17.63 -3.21 8.10
CA LEU A 40 16.51 -2.35 8.46
C LEU A 40 16.92 -0.88 8.63
N ASN A 41 18.04 -0.62 9.30
CA ASN A 41 18.51 0.74 9.52
C ASN A 41 18.96 1.40 8.23
N ALA A 42 19.71 0.69 7.37
CA ALA A 42 20.15 1.24 6.11
C ALA A 42 18.97 1.71 5.23
N HIS A 43 17.87 0.96 5.20
CA HIS A 43 16.67 1.38 4.47
C HIS A 43 15.98 2.57 5.13
N ASN A 44 15.74 2.51 6.44
CA ASN A 44 14.98 3.55 7.13
C ASN A 44 15.73 4.88 7.21
N GLU A 45 17.04 4.86 7.40
CA GLU A 45 17.88 6.07 7.37
C GLU A 45 17.87 6.71 5.98
N ALA A 46 18.00 5.90 4.92
CA ALA A 46 17.95 6.37 3.54
C ALA A 46 16.56 6.94 3.16
N ARG A 47 15.49 6.27 3.58
CA ARG A 47 14.10 6.76 3.41
C ARG A 47 13.86 8.07 4.16
N LEU A 48 14.40 8.22 5.37
CA LEU A 48 14.32 9.46 6.13
C LEU A 48 15.05 10.61 5.43
N SER A 49 16.24 10.33 4.87
CA SER A 49 17.00 11.30 4.06
C SER A 49 16.17 11.83 2.87
N VAL A 50 15.42 10.97 2.18
CA VAL A 50 14.48 11.37 1.12
C VAL A 50 13.30 12.15 1.70
N ALA A 51 12.68 11.68 2.78
CA ALA A 51 11.55 12.38 3.42
C ALA A 51 11.92 13.83 3.80
N GLN A 52 13.15 14.06 4.25
CA GLN A 52 13.67 15.36 4.63
C GLN A 52 14.20 16.20 3.45
N GLY A 53 14.21 15.67 2.23
CA GLY A 53 14.76 16.36 1.04
C GLY A 53 16.29 16.52 1.07
N LEU A 54 16.99 15.67 1.83
CA LEU A 54 18.44 15.71 2.01
C LEU A 54 19.18 14.73 1.08
N GLU A 55 18.47 13.77 0.50
CA GLU A 55 19.09 12.71 -0.29
C GLU A 55 19.62 13.24 -1.64
N PRO A 56 20.91 13.03 -1.97
CA PRO A 56 21.45 13.42 -3.27
C PRO A 56 20.79 12.67 -4.43
N ASN A 57 20.46 13.42 -5.47
CA ASN A 57 20.09 12.88 -6.78
C ASN A 57 21.33 12.89 -7.70
N LYS A 58 21.20 12.41 -8.95
CA LYS A 58 22.27 12.57 -9.96
C LYS A 58 22.68 14.04 -10.12
N CYS A 59 21.71 14.94 -10.08
CA CYS A 59 21.90 16.39 -10.05
C CYS A 59 21.07 16.96 -8.90
N GLY A 60 21.70 17.72 -8.00
CA GLY A 60 21.02 18.32 -6.84
C GLY A 60 20.57 17.29 -5.80
N THR A 61 19.47 17.58 -5.12
CA THR A 61 18.83 16.69 -4.14
C THR A 61 17.48 16.20 -4.64
N LEU A 62 17.03 15.06 -4.13
CA LEU A 62 15.67 14.59 -4.33
C LEU A 62 14.68 15.49 -3.57
N PRO A 63 13.47 15.71 -4.12
CA PRO A 63 12.43 16.44 -3.42
C PRO A 63 12.00 15.70 -2.15
N ALA A 64 11.66 16.48 -1.11
CA ALA A 64 11.15 15.96 0.15
C ALA A 64 9.85 15.15 -0.06
N ALA A 65 9.63 14.16 0.82
CA ALA A 65 8.49 13.26 0.72
C ALA A 65 7.54 13.40 1.90
N LYS A 66 6.25 13.63 1.61
CA LYS A 66 5.17 13.30 2.56
C LYS A 66 4.89 11.80 2.52
N ASN A 67 4.21 11.28 3.53
CA ASN A 67 3.76 9.88 3.53
C ASN A 67 4.86 8.82 3.31
N MET A 68 6.12 9.10 3.67
CA MET A 68 7.18 8.11 3.60
C MET A 68 7.08 7.16 4.81
N TYR A 69 6.73 5.89 4.58
CA TYR A 69 6.56 4.95 5.69
C TYR A 69 7.88 4.33 6.16
N LYS A 70 8.02 4.17 7.46
CA LYS A 70 9.07 3.40 8.11
C LYS A 70 8.84 1.92 7.84
N LEU A 71 9.87 1.24 7.35
CA LEU A 71 9.86 -0.20 7.19
C LEU A 71 9.97 -0.87 8.55
N GLN A 72 9.23 -1.96 8.71
CA GLN A 72 9.34 -2.90 9.81
C GLN A 72 9.88 -4.23 9.30
N TRP A 73 10.60 -4.92 10.17
CA TRP A 73 11.09 -6.25 9.87
C TRP A 73 9.94 -7.25 9.92
N ASP A 74 9.78 -8.03 8.85
CA ASP A 74 8.79 -9.10 8.74
C ASP A 74 9.51 -10.44 8.67
N CYS A 75 9.40 -11.23 9.75
CA CYS A 75 10.03 -12.55 9.81
C CYS A 75 9.50 -13.54 8.76
N SER A 76 8.26 -13.36 8.28
CA SER A 76 7.68 -14.21 7.24
C SER A 76 8.27 -13.88 5.87
N LEU A 77 8.48 -12.60 5.56
CA LEU A 77 9.21 -12.18 4.37
C LEU A 77 10.67 -12.61 4.43
N GLU A 78 11.31 -12.52 5.60
CA GLU A 78 12.67 -13.01 5.81
C GLU A 78 12.75 -14.52 5.52
N GLN A 79 11.81 -15.32 6.04
CA GLN A 79 11.83 -16.76 5.79
C GLN A 79 11.65 -17.07 4.30
N LYS A 80 10.70 -16.41 3.62
CA LYS A 80 10.54 -16.54 2.15
C LYS A 80 11.81 -16.16 1.38
N ALA A 81 12.48 -15.09 1.79
CA ALA A 81 13.75 -14.65 1.23
C ALA A 81 14.84 -15.71 1.43
N GLN A 82 14.92 -16.27 2.64
CA GLN A 82 15.91 -17.29 3.02
C GLN A 82 15.71 -18.60 2.25
N ASP A 83 14.47 -19.04 2.11
CA ASP A 83 14.11 -20.27 1.40
C ASP A 83 14.47 -20.14 -0.09
N TYR A 84 14.16 -18.99 -0.70
CA TYR A 84 14.49 -18.73 -2.10
C TYR A 84 15.99 -18.81 -2.38
N ILE A 85 16.81 -18.24 -1.49
CA ILE A 85 18.26 -18.18 -1.70
C ILE A 85 19.02 -19.41 -1.19
N ALA A 86 18.32 -20.47 -0.79
CA ALA A 86 18.93 -21.68 -0.21
C ALA A 86 20.03 -22.29 -1.11
N THR A 87 19.91 -22.13 -2.43
CA THR A 87 20.84 -22.64 -3.46
C THR A 87 21.72 -21.54 -4.10
N CYS A 88 21.74 -20.33 -3.53
CA CYS A 88 22.43 -19.15 -4.07
C CYS A 88 22.11 -18.84 -5.55
N PRO A 89 20.84 -18.63 -5.91
CA PRO A 89 20.46 -18.20 -7.25
C PRO A 89 21.07 -16.83 -7.57
N SER A 90 21.35 -16.59 -8.86
CA SER A 90 21.79 -15.30 -9.38
C SER A 90 20.64 -14.47 -9.98
N SER A 91 19.49 -15.08 -10.24
CA SER A 91 18.31 -14.44 -10.80
C SER A 91 17.26 -14.11 -9.75
N MET A 92 16.34 -13.20 -10.07
CA MET A 92 15.16 -12.94 -9.26
C MET A 92 14.19 -14.13 -9.28
N GLY A 93 13.49 -14.31 -8.17
CA GLY A 93 12.38 -15.24 -8.02
C GLY A 93 11.07 -14.57 -8.41
N SER A 94 9.99 -15.35 -8.39
CA SER A 94 8.64 -14.85 -8.56
C SER A 94 7.92 -14.87 -7.22
N PHE A 95 7.52 -13.70 -6.75
CA PHE A 95 6.83 -13.54 -5.48
C PHE A 95 5.56 -12.72 -5.70
N SER A 96 4.40 -13.34 -5.52
CA SER A 96 3.15 -12.66 -5.82
C SER A 96 2.88 -11.51 -4.85
N GLY A 97 2.63 -10.32 -5.37
CA GLY A 97 2.40 -9.10 -4.59
C GLY A 97 3.63 -8.52 -3.88
N LEU A 98 4.81 -9.10 -4.06
CA LEU A 98 6.06 -8.66 -3.43
C LEU A 98 7.06 -8.22 -4.50
N SER A 99 7.92 -7.25 -4.18
CA SER A 99 9.11 -6.99 -4.99
C SER A 99 10.36 -7.60 -4.35
N GLN A 100 11.38 -7.82 -5.19
CA GLN A 100 12.65 -8.39 -4.75
C GLN A 100 13.81 -7.52 -5.23
N ASN A 101 14.77 -7.26 -4.34
CA ASN A 101 16.13 -6.94 -4.74
C ASN A 101 17.03 -8.16 -4.51
N ILE A 102 17.92 -8.46 -5.44
CA ILE A 102 18.88 -9.57 -5.33
C ILE A 102 20.26 -9.16 -5.82
N GLN A 103 21.29 -9.68 -5.17
CA GLN A 103 22.69 -9.52 -5.54
C GLN A 103 23.42 -10.84 -5.37
N TYR A 104 24.17 -11.23 -6.40
CA TYR A 104 25.04 -12.40 -6.39
C TYR A 104 26.50 -11.98 -6.44
N TYR A 105 27.34 -12.70 -5.70
CA TYR A 105 28.79 -12.61 -5.74
C TYR A 105 29.41 -13.99 -5.88
N SER A 106 30.54 -14.06 -6.58
CA SER A 106 31.40 -15.25 -6.69
C SER A 106 32.83 -14.93 -6.26
N GLY A 107 33.55 -15.91 -5.72
CA GLY A 107 34.93 -15.75 -5.27
C GLY A 107 35.07 -14.93 -3.99
N ILE A 108 34.04 -14.93 -3.14
CA ILE A 108 34.06 -14.19 -1.87
C ILE A 108 34.76 -14.97 -0.75
N SER A 109 35.18 -14.25 0.29
CA SER A 109 35.53 -14.81 1.61
C SER A 109 34.36 -14.66 2.58
N SER A 110 34.03 -15.71 3.33
CA SER A 110 32.95 -15.70 4.34
C SER A 110 33.20 -14.71 5.49
N SER A 111 34.43 -14.25 5.70
CA SER A 111 34.77 -13.22 6.69
C SER A 111 34.18 -11.84 6.37
N ASN A 112 33.82 -11.59 5.10
CA ASN A 112 33.49 -10.24 4.61
C ASN A 112 31.97 -10.02 4.38
N VAL A 113 31.12 -10.98 4.79
CA VAL A 113 29.70 -10.97 4.43
C VAL A 113 28.98 -9.70 4.91
N ALA A 114 29.23 -9.24 6.14
CA ALA A 114 28.60 -8.01 6.65
C ALA A 114 28.97 -6.77 5.81
N SER A 115 30.24 -6.66 5.39
CA SER A 115 30.69 -5.57 4.51
C SER A 115 30.07 -5.68 3.11
N LEU A 116 29.95 -6.89 2.56
CA LEU A 116 29.29 -7.12 1.28
C LEU A 116 27.80 -6.79 1.34
N VAL A 117 27.12 -7.09 2.44
CA VAL A 117 25.73 -6.66 2.69
C VAL A 117 25.64 -5.13 2.67
N ALA A 118 26.49 -4.43 3.43
CA ALA A 118 26.50 -2.97 3.44
C ALA A 118 26.76 -2.37 2.04
N SER A 119 27.75 -2.90 1.32
CA SER A 119 28.05 -2.47 -0.06
C SER A 119 26.91 -2.76 -1.04
N THR A 120 26.21 -3.88 -0.89
CA THR A 120 25.04 -4.22 -1.71
C THR A 120 23.95 -3.18 -1.52
N LEU A 121 23.63 -2.82 -0.28
CA LEU A 121 22.61 -1.82 0.04
C LEU A 121 22.98 -0.44 -0.50
N SER A 122 24.25 -0.03 -0.34
CA SER A 122 24.74 1.21 -0.95
C SER A 122 24.66 1.20 -2.47
N SER A 123 24.92 0.05 -3.12
CA SER A 123 24.84 -0.09 -4.58
C SER A 123 23.40 -0.01 -5.09
N TRP A 124 22.47 -0.71 -4.43
CA TRP A 124 21.05 -0.68 -4.77
C TRP A 124 20.45 0.71 -4.63
N TRP A 125 20.76 1.40 -3.54
CA TRP A 125 20.31 2.77 -3.31
C TRP A 125 20.99 3.77 -4.24
N GLY A 126 22.30 3.62 -4.46
CA GLY A 126 23.14 4.52 -5.26
C GLY A 126 22.74 4.62 -6.73
N LYS A 127 21.83 3.77 -7.23
CA LYS A 127 21.25 3.90 -8.58
C LYS A 127 20.62 5.27 -8.83
N VAL A 128 19.99 5.89 -7.83
CA VAL A 128 19.42 7.23 -8.00
C VAL A 128 20.50 8.30 -8.24
N ARG A 129 21.68 8.16 -7.63
CA ARG A 129 22.81 9.08 -7.86
C ARG A 129 23.46 8.86 -9.22
N GLN A 130 23.36 7.64 -9.76
CA GLN A 130 23.94 7.29 -11.05
C GLN A 130 23.04 7.72 -12.23
N TYR A 131 21.74 7.41 -12.13
CA TYR A 131 20.79 7.57 -13.25
C TYR A 131 19.88 8.79 -13.09
N GLY A 132 19.52 9.12 -11.85
CA GLY A 132 18.67 10.25 -11.53
C GLY A 132 17.19 9.88 -11.48
N SER A 133 16.47 10.36 -10.47
CA SER A 133 15.00 10.46 -10.54
C SER A 133 14.66 11.79 -11.19
N THR A 134 14.13 11.75 -12.43
CA THR A 134 13.96 12.95 -13.26
C THR A 134 12.51 13.37 -13.48
N ASP A 135 11.56 12.48 -13.18
CA ASP A 135 10.15 12.81 -13.28
C ASP A 135 9.75 13.77 -12.14
N PRO A 136 9.05 14.88 -12.42
CA PRO A 136 8.72 15.90 -11.41
C PRO A 136 7.77 15.40 -10.32
N GLU A 137 7.03 14.32 -10.57
CA GLU A 137 6.13 13.66 -9.62
C GLU A 137 6.78 12.40 -9.01
N ASN A 138 8.09 12.21 -9.23
CA ASN A 138 8.86 11.04 -8.79
C ASN A 138 8.29 9.70 -9.28
N LYS A 139 7.73 9.69 -10.49
CA LYS A 139 7.27 8.44 -11.12
C LYS A 139 8.44 7.55 -11.49
N TYR A 140 8.23 6.24 -11.39
CA TYR A 140 9.15 5.24 -11.88
C TYR A 140 9.09 5.16 -13.41
N VAL A 141 10.04 5.82 -14.07
CA VAL A 141 10.12 5.94 -15.54
C VAL A 141 11.41 5.35 -16.14
N ASP A 142 12.36 4.94 -15.29
CA ASP A 142 13.65 4.38 -15.71
C ASP A 142 13.91 3.04 -15.01
N ASN A 143 14.07 1.98 -15.82
CA ASN A 143 14.37 0.63 -15.33
C ASN A 143 15.69 0.52 -14.57
N ASN A 144 16.63 1.44 -14.78
CA ASN A 144 17.88 1.48 -14.02
C ASN A 144 17.66 1.83 -12.54
N LEU A 145 16.50 2.37 -12.18
CA LEU A 145 16.12 2.69 -10.81
C LEU A 145 15.46 1.51 -10.07
N TYR A 146 15.30 0.34 -10.69
CA TYR A 146 14.55 -0.79 -10.11
C TYR A 146 14.85 -1.07 -8.64
N THR A 147 16.13 -1.24 -8.28
CA THR A 147 16.52 -1.55 -6.90
C THR A 147 16.27 -0.39 -5.95
N PHE A 148 16.49 0.84 -6.41
CA PHE A 148 16.21 2.06 -5.65
C PHE A 148 14.70 2.23 -5.43
N ALA A 149 13.89 2.02 -6.47
CA ALA A 149 12.44 2.13 -6.44
C ALA A 149 11.84 1.23 -5.36
N ASN A 150 12.29 -0.02 -5.25
CA ASN A 150 11.87 -0.94 -4.19
C ASN A 150 12.24 -0.43 -2.78
N MET A 151 13.43 0.14 -2.61
CA MET A 151 13.90 0.65 -1.31
C MET A 151 13.19 1.94 -0.88
N VAL A 152 12.92 2.85 -1.84
CA VAL A 152 12.38 4.20 -1.57
C VAL A 152 10.86 4.25 -1.56
N HIS A 153 10.16 3.26 -2.14
CA HIS A 153 8.71 3.35 -2.35
C HIS A 153 7.95 3.71 -1.07
N SER A 154 7.31 4.87 -1.06
CA SER A 154 6.74 5.52 0.13
C SER A 154 5.72 4.65 0.85
N LYS A 155 4.89 3.93 0.09
CA LYS A 155 3.82 3.05 0.59
C LYS A 155 4.30 1.71 1.18
N MET A 156 5.60 1.40 1.08
CA MET A 156 6.17 0.16 1.62
C MET A 156 6.21 0.21 3.15
N THR A 157 5.76 -0.84 3.83
CA THR A 157 5.74 -0.88 5.32
C THR A 157 6.51 -2.06 5.90
N GLY A 158 6.79 -3.09 5.10
CA GLY A 158 7.44 -4.32 5.55
C GLY A 158 8.60 -4.75 4.66
N ILE A 159 9.64 -5.26 5.28
CA ILE A 159 10.84 -5.81 4.63
C ILE A 159 11.29 -7.09 5.33
N GLY A 160 11.74 -8.05 4.55
CA GLY A 160 12.48 -9.22 5.03
C GLY A 160 13.66 -9.51 4.12
N CYS A 161 14.87 -9.52 4.67
CA CYS A 161 16.08 -9.77 3.90
C CYS A 161 16.83 -10.98 4.43
N ALA A 162 17.56 -11.66 3.54
CA ALA A 162 18.39 -12.79 3.88
C ALA A 162 19.69 -12.78 3.06
N TYR A 163 20.70 -13.48 3.54
CA TYR A 163 21.85 -13.87 2.72
C TYR A 163 22.13 -15.36 2.86
N LYS A 164 22.83 -15.93 1.89
CA LYS A 164 23.33 -17.30 1.95
C LYS A 164 24.72 -17.36 1.33
N VAL A 165 25.66 -17.96 2.07
CA VAL A 165 26.95 -18.38 1.52
C VAL A 165 26.82 -19.82 1.04
N CYS A 166 27.15 -20.08 -0.22
CA CYS A 166 27.18 -21.43 -0.79
C CYS A 166 28.61 -21.81 -1.18
N ASP A 167 28.98 -23.06 -0.93
CA ASP A 167 30.28 -23.64 -1.27
C ASP A 167 31.49 -22.82 -0.76
N GLY A 168 31.29 -22.01 0.28
CA GLY A 168 32.29 -21.10 0.87
C GLY A 168 32.72 -19.90 0.01
N THR A 169 32.31 -19.84 -1.26
CA THR A 169 32.83 -18.86 -2.25
C THR A 169 31.75 -18.07 -2.98
N LYS A 170 30.49 -18.49 -2.88
CA LYS A 170 29.34 -17.78 -3.48
C LYS A 170 28.51 -17.12 -2.39
N LEU A 171 27.95 -15.96 -2.69
CA LEU A 171 27.05 -15.26 -1.80
C LEU A 171 25.87 -14.70 -2.58
N THR A 172 24.66 -15.05 -2.15
CA THR A 172 23.44 -14.37 -2.61
C THR A 172 22.87 -13.58 -1.44
N ILE A 173 22.58 -12.30 -1.68
CA ILE A 173 21.88 -11.39 -0.76
C ILE A 173 20.56 -11.00 -1.41
N THR A 174 19.46 -11.05 -0.66
CA THR A 174 18.16 -10.62 -1.18
C THR A 174 17.33 -9.91 -0.13
N CYS A 175 16.48 -8.97 -0.55
CA CYS A 175 15.43 -8.37 0.24
C CYS A 175 14.11 -8.52 -0.49
N LEU A 176 13.07 -8.95 0.22
CA LEU A 176 11.68 -8.93 -0.21
C LEU A 176 10.96 -7.78 0.47
N TYR A 177 10.07 -7.14 -0.27
CA TYR A 177 9.27 -6.03 0.22
C TYR A 177 7.78 -6.30 0.01
N ASN A 178 6.95 -5.79 0.92
CA ASN A 178 5.53 -6.14 0.99
C ASN A 178 4.62 -5.49 -0.07
N LYS A 179 5.19 -4.85 -1.09
CA LYS A 179 4.52 -4.22 -2.25
C LYS A 179 5.46 -4.20 -3.46
N ILE A 180 4.91 -3.85 -4.62
CA ILE A 180 5.69 -3.57 -5.83
C ILE A 180 6.09 -2.10 -5.87
N GLY A 181 7.39 -1.84 -6.00
CA GLY A 181 7.94 -0.48 -6.10
C GLY A 181 8.21 0.01 -7.53
N TYR A 182 8.06 -0.85 -8.54
CA TYR A 182 8.55 -0.63 -9.91
C TYR A 182 7.44 -0.58 -10.97
N TYR A 183 6.21 -0.22 -10.58
CA TYR A 183 5.15 0.01 -11.56
C TYR A 183 5.54 1.16 -12.49
N THR A 184 5.59 0.91 -13.80
CA THR A 184 5.84 1.96 -14.80
C THR A 184 4.86 3.11 -14.62
N ASN A 185 5.37 4.33 -14.53
CA ASN A 185 4.62 5.56 -14.22
C ASN A 185 3.99 5.60 -12.81
N GLY A 186 4.24 4.61 -11.96
CA GLY A 186 3.85 4.61 -10.56
C GLY A 186 4.69 5.60 -9.77
N VAL A 187 4.04 6.41 -8.92
CA VAL A 187 4.71 7.38 -8.05
C VAL A 187 5.50 6.66 -6.96
N MET A 188 6.83 6.78 -6.97
CA MET A 188 7.69 6.19 -5.93
C MET A 188 7.44 6.88 -4.58
N TRP A 189 7.34 8.21 -4.56
CA TRP A 189 6.89 8.99 -3.40
C TRP A 189 6.24 10.31 -3.81
N GLU A 190 5.32 10.79 -2.98
CA GLU A 190 4.65 12.06 -3.20
C GLU A 190 5.48 13.22 -2.64
N ASN A 191 5.61 14.30 -3.42
CA ASN A 191 6.22 15.53 -2.95
C ASN A 191 5.47 16.08 -1.74
N GLY A 192 6.21 16.48 -0.70
CA GLY A 192 5.65 17.12 0.48
C GLY A 192 6.61 17.09 1.66
N THR A 193 6.19 17.65 2.78
CA THR A 193 6.99 17.66 4.00
C THR A 193 6.94 16.30 4.69
N ALA A 194 8.07 15.86 5.24
CA ALA A 194 8.13 14.75 6.18
C ALA A 194 7.09 14.93 7.31
N CYS A 195 6.57 13.83 7.83
CA CYS A 195 5.57 13.91 8.88
C CYS A 195 6.16 14.54 10.15
N THR A 196 5.34 15.31 10.85
CA THR A 196 5.63 15.84 12.20
C THR A 196 4.65 15.28 13.23
N SER A 197 3.49 14.83 12.77
CA SER A 197 2.39 14.31 13.57
C SER A 197 1.66 13.17 12.86
N ALA A 198 0.83 12.42 13.59
CA ALA A 198 0.03 11.33 13.02
C ALA A 198 -0.90 11.80 11.89
N SER A 199 -1.43 13.03 11.95
CA SER A 199 -2.32 13.57 10.92
C SER A 199 -1.66 13.80 9.57
N ASP A 200 -0.33 13.90 9.53
CA ASP A 200 0.43 14.06 8.28
C ASP A 200 0.55 12.73 7.50
N CYS A 201 0.25 11.61 8.16
CA CYS A 201 0.36 10.26 7.61
C CYS A 201 -0.99 9.79 7.09
N THR A 202 -1.29 10.13 5.83
CA THR A 202 -2.63 9.99 5.26
C THR A 202 -2.81 8.73 4.42
N THR A 203 -1.73 8.06 4.00
CA THR A 203 -1.84 6.84 3.16
C THR A 203 -2.57 5.70 3.84
N TYR A 204 -2.33 5.45 5.12
CA TYR A 204 -3.00 4.38 5.85
C TYR A 204 -3.66 4.91 7.12
N ALA A 205 -4.90 4.44 7.34
CA ALA A 205 -5.64 4.69 8.57
C ALA A 205 -4.83 4.24 9.81
N GLY A 206 -4.95 5.01 10.90
CA GLY A 206 -4.32 4.69 12.18
C GLY A 206 -2.79 4.86 12.20
N SER A 207 -2.21 5.45 11.16
CA SER A 207 -0.77 5.71 11.12
C SER A 207 -0.35 6.75 12.13
N THR A 208 0.86 6.60 12.65
CA THR A 208 1.55 7.58 13.50
C THR A 208 2.77 8.15 12.79
N CYS A 209 3.43 9.14 13.37
CA CYS A 209 4.68 9.67 12.86
C CYS A 209 5.83 9.37 13.83
N VAL A 210 6.90 8.76 13.32
CA VAL A 210 8.09 8.36 14.10
C VAL A 210 9.33 8.95 13.46
N GLY A 211 9.77 10.11 13.95
CA GLY A 211 11.03 10.74 13.56
C GLY A 211 11.08 11.13 12.07
N GLY A 212 9.98 11.68 11.51
CA GLY A 212 9.89 12.09 10.11
C GLY A 212 9.35 11.02 9.16
N LEU A 213 9.21 9.78 9.63
CA LEU A 213 8.64 8.68 8.86
C LEU A 213 7.27 8.28 9.40
N CYS A 214 6.31 8.06 8.51
CA CYS A 214 5.02 7.51 8.87
C CYS A 214 5.18 6.06 9.35
N PHE A 215 4.39 5.67 10.34
CA PHE A 215 4.46 4.33 10.92
C PHE A 215 3.05 3.75 10.99
N LYS A 216 2.91 2.58 10.40
CA LYS A 216 1.73 1.73 10.54
C LYS A 216 2.21 0.33 10.84
N GLU A 217 1.65 -0.31 11.85
CA GLU A 217 1.97 -1.71 12.16
C GLU A 217 1.77 -2.62 10.94
N LEU A 218 2.63 -3.64 10.83
CA LEU A 218 2.49 -4.64 9.77
C LEU A 218 1.11 -5.29 9.84
N GLU A 219 0.52 -5.49 8.66
CA GLU A 219 -0.73 -6.25 8.57
C GLU A 219 -0.45 -7.69 9.01
N GLN A 220 -1.28 -8.19 9.92
CA GLN A 220 -1.12 -9.54 10.42
C GLN A 220 -1.33 -10.55 9.28
N PRO A 221 -0.57 -11.66 9.25
CA PRO A 221 -0.79 -12.72 8.28
C PRO A 221 -2.25 -13.18 8.29
N ASP A 222 -2.80 -13.49 7.11
CA ASP A 222 -4.13 -14.06 7.01
C ASP A 222 -4.18 -15.41 7.75
N ALA A 223 -4.94 -15.46 8.84
CA ALA A 223 -5.14 -16.68 9.62
C ALA A 223 -6.05 -17.70 8.91
N GLY A 224 -6.61 -17.35 7.75
CA GLY A 224 -7.51 -18.20 6.99
C GLY A 224 -8.89 -18.35 7.63
N THR A 225 -9.23 -17.51 8.60
CA THR A 225 -10.52 -17.59 9.30
C THR A 225 -11.67 -17.21 8.38
N ASN A 226 -12.79 -17.90 8.52
CA ASN A 226 -14.01 -17.68 7.75
C ASN A 226 -15.24 -17.68 8.67
N THR A 227 -15.25 -16.78 9.64
CA THR A 227 -16.32 -16.66 10.64
C THR A 227 -17.34 -15.58 10.28
N MET A 228 -16.96 -14.56 9.50
CA MET A 228 -17.88 -13.50 9.08
C MET A 228 -18.95 -14.01 8.11
N CYS A 229 -18.56 -14.83 7.13
CA CYS A 229 -19.48 -15.42 6.15
C CYS A 229 -19.20 -16.92 5.95
N PRO A 230 -19.56 -17.80 6.92
CA PRO A 230 -19.18 -19.21 6.90
C PRO A 230 -19.68 -19.99 5.68
N SER A 231 -20.78 -19.56 5.07
CA SER A 231 -21.37 -20.19 3.88
C SER A 231 -20.65 -19.85 2.57
N ASN A 232 -19.78 -18.83 2.58
CA ASN A 232 -19.05 -18.38 1.39
C ASN A 232 -17.61 -18.90 1.46
N ALA A 233 -17.16 -19.57 0.40
CA ALA A 233 -15.78 -20.01 0.26
C ALA A 233 -14.91 -18.94 -0.43
N ASN A 234 -13.59 -19.16 -0.46
CA ASN A 234 -12.62 -18.35 -1.22
C ASN A 234 -12.40 -16.90 -0.73
N MET A 235 -13.01 -16.50 0.38
CA MET A 235 -12.75 -15.25 1.08
C MET A 235 -12.48 -15.55 2.56
N THR A 236 -11.61 -14.75 3.17
CA THR A 236 -11.25 -14.84 4.58
C THR A 236 -11.67 -13.57 5.30
N ASP A 237 -11.83 -13.65 6.62
CA ASP A 237 -12.23 -12.50 7.44
C ASP A 237 -11.23 -11.34 7.31
N ALA A 238 -9.94 -11.64 7.19
CA ALA A 238 -8.91 -10.62 7.00
C ALA A 238 -9.10 -9.84 5.69
N VAL A 239 -9.43 -10.52 4.58
CA VAL A 239 -9.68 -9.85 3.29
C VAL A 239 -10.99 -9.05 3.33
N ARG A 240 -12.04 -9.58 3.96
CA ARG A 240 -13.33 -8.87 4.14
C ARG A 240 -13.14 -7.59 4.94
N GLN A 241 -12.45 -7.70 6.08
CA GLN A 241 -12.14 -6.58 6.95
C GLN A 241 -11.28 -5.55 6.22
N LYS A 242 -10.32 -6.00 5.40
CA LYS A 242 -9.47 -5.12 4.62
C LYS A 242 -10.26 -4.26 3.64
N PHE A 243 -11.20 -4.84 2.91
CA PHE A 243 -12.11 -4.08 2.04
C PHE A 243 -12.96 -3.11 2.85
N LEU A 244 -13.61 -3.58 3.92
CA LEU A 244 -14.53 -2.79 4.74
C LEU A 244 -13.84 -1.59 5.39
N ASP A 245 -12.69 -1.80 6.02
CA ASP A 245 -11.91 -0.77 6.69
C ASP A 245 -11.41 0.27 5.70
N THR A 246 -10.95 -0.18 4.53
CA THR A 246 -10.44 0.73 3.49
C THR A 246 -11.57 1.61 2.96
N HIS A 247 -12.74 1.05 2.66
CA HIS A 247 -13.90 1.82 2.20
C HIS A 247 -14.36 2.82 3.27
N ASN A 248 -14.53 2.39 4.52
CA ASN A 248 -14.99 3.26 5.60
C ASN A 248 -13.98 4.36 5.96
N TYR A 249 -12.67 4.06 5.92
CA TYR A 249 -11.63 5.05 6.11
C TYR A 249 -11.71 6.17 5.06
N LEU A 250 -11.83 5.79 3.79
CA LEU A 250 -11.91 6.71 2.68
C LEU A 250 -13.21 7.55 2.74
N ARG A 251 -14.35 6.91 3.01
CA ARG A 251 -15.65 7.59 3.27
C ARG A 251 -15.55 8.60 4.42
N SER A 252 -14.90 8.24 5.52
CA SER A 252 -14.68 9.15 6.65
C SER A 252 -13.85 10.37 6.26
N ARG A 253 -12.83 10.18 5.42
CA ARG A 253 -11.95 11.27 4.98
C ARG A 253 -12.65 12.24 4.04
N VAL A 254 -13.38 11.74 3.04
CA VAL A 254 -14.15 12.62 2.15
C VAL A 254 -15.26 13.34 2.91
N ALA A 255 -15.96 12.65 3.82
CA ALA A 255 -17.00 13.27 4.63
C ALA A 255 -16.47 14.48 5.42
N ARG A 256 -15.23 14.39 5.93
CA ARG A 256 -14.56 15.47 6.66
C ARG A 256 -13.83 16.49 5.78
N GLY A 257 -13.92 16.38 4.45
CA GLY A 257 -13.29 17.30 3.50
C GLY A 257 -11.77 17.20 3.46
N LEU A 258 -11.23 15.98 3.62
CA LEU A 258 -9.78 15.72 3.68
C LEU A 258 -9.22 15.09 2.39
N GLU A 259 -10.07 14.79 1.42
CA GLU A 259 -9.68 14.12 0.17
C GLU A 259 -9.45 15.14 -0.96
N PRO A 260 -8.25 15.19 -1.56
CA PRO A 260 -7.98 16.08 -2.68
C PRO A 260 -8.83 15.76 -3.91
N ASP A 261 -9.29 16.79 -4.61
CA ASP A 261 -10.02 16.68 -5.88
C ASP A 261 -9.17 17.31 -7.00
N ALA A 262 -8.98 16.58 -8.11
CA ALA A 262 -8.19 17.07 -9.25
C ALA A 262 -8.73 18.37 -9.87
N LEU A 263 -10.05 18.63 -9.73
CA LEU A 263 -10.68 19.86 -10.21
C LEU A 263 -10.54 21.05 -9.25
N GLY A 264 -9.88 20.85 -8.10
CA GLY A 264 -9.42 21.92 -7.22
C GLY A 264 -9.83 21.75 -5.76
N GLY A 265 -8.86 21.97 -4.87
CA GLY A 265 -9.05 21.89 -3.43
C GLY A 265 -9.28 20.45 -2.95
N ASN A 266 -10.04 20.32 -1.86
CA ASN A 266 -10.54 19.03 -1.40
C ASN A 266 -12.00 18.88 -1.81
N ALA A 267 -12.44 17.63 -1.98
CA ALA A 267 -13.84 17.29 -2.14
C ALA A 267 -14.68 17.85 -0.96
N PRO A 268 -15.92 18.31 -1.22
CA PRO A 268 -16.73 18.98 -0.20
C PRO A 268 -17.12 18.00 0.91
N LYS A 269 -17.40 18.53 2.11
CA LYS A 269 -17.83 17.72 3.26
C LYS A 269 -19.20 17.06 3.04
N ALA A 270 -19.41 15.91 3.67
CA ALA A 270 -20.65 15.15 3.61
C ALA A 270 -21.40 15.21 4.95
N SER A 271 -22.70 15.49 4.90
CA SER A 271 -23.52 15.61 6.12
C SER A 271 -24.10 14.29 6.63
N LYS A 272 -24.26 13.29 5.75
CA LYS A 272 -25.02 12.05 6.05
C LYS A 272 -24.36 10.79 5.47
N MET A 273 -23.03 10.77 5.41
CA MET A 273 -22.28 9.62 4.88
C MET A 273 -22.51 8.37 5.75
N LEU A 274 -23.15 7.34 5.20
CA LEU A 274 -23.37 6.09 5.96
C LEU A 274 -22.06 5.31 6.13
N LYS A 275 -21.87 4.69 7.28
CA LYS A 275 -20.80 3.71 7.51
C LYS A 275 -21.22 2.39 6.84
N MET A 276 -20.34 1.85 5.99
CA MET A 276 -20.58 0.55 5.37
C MET A 276 -20.47 -0.58 6.39
N VAL A 277 -21.28 -1.61 6.22
CA VAL A 277 -21.21 -2.92 6.88
C VAL A 277 -20.98 -4.00 5.83
N TYR A 278 -20.30 -5.08 6.23
CA TYR A 278 -20.08 -6.22 5.34
C TYR A 278 -21.35 -7.07 5.25
N ASP A 279 -21.77 -7.43 4.03
CA ASP A 279 -22.97 -8.23 3.79
C ASP A 279 -22.62 -9.50 3.00
N CYS A 280 -22.80 -10.65 3.64
CA CYS A 280 -22.44 -11.95 3.05
C CYS A 280 -23.26 -12.32 1.82
N SER A 281 -24.48 -11.78 1.66
CA SER A 281 -25.30 -12.02 0.46
C SER A 281 -24.78 -11.22 -0.74
N VAL A 282 -24.27 -10.01 -0.49
CA VAL A 282 -23.57 -9.19 -1.49
C VAL A 282 -22.24 -9.83 -1.87
N GLU A 283 -21.49 -10.37 -0.89
CA GLU A 283 -20.27 -11.15 -1.17
C GLU A 283 -20.58 -12.38 -2.04
N ALA A 284 -21.61 -13.15 -1.70
CA ALA A 284 -22.00 -14.32 -2.48
C ALA A 284 -22.31 -13.96 -3.94
N SER A 285 -22.90 -12.78 -4.16
CA SER A 285 -23.15 -12.24 -5.50
C SER A 285 -21.86 -11.87 -6.24
N ALA A 286 -20.94 -11.18 -5.57
CA ALA A 286 -19.62 -10.87 -6.13
C ALA A 286 -18.80 -12.14 -6.44
N ILE A 287 -18.85 -13.17 -5.60
CA ILE A 287 -18.19 -14.48 -5.82
C ILE A 287 -18.74 -15.16 -7.07
N ARG A 288 -20.07 -15.21 -7.25
CA ARG A 288 -20.69 -15.83 -8.45
C ARG A 288 -20.22 -15.17 -9.74
N HIS A 289 -19.94 -13.87 -9.71
CA HIS A 289 -19.44 -13.15 -10.87
C HIS A 289 -17.93 -13.37 -11.06
N SER A 290 -17.13 -13.16 -10.02
CA SER A 290 -15.67 -13.25 -10.09
C SER A 290 -15.18 -14.63 -10.54
N GLN A 291 -15.88 -15.71 -10.14
CA GLN A 291 -15.58 -17.10 -10.53
C GLN A 291 -15.67 -17.36 -12.03
N LYS A 292 -16.37 -16.50 -12.79
CA LYS A 292 -16.42 -16.62 -14.26
C LYS A 292 -15.09 -16.29 -14.91
N CYS A 293 -14.22 -15.54 -14.23
CA CYS A 293 -12.92 -15.11 -14.75
C CYS A 293 -13.00 -14.39 -16.11
N VAL A 294 -14.04 -13.56 -16.29
CA VAL A 294 -14.21 -12.66 -17.43
C VAL A 294 -14.20 -11.23 -16.89
N TYR A 295 -13.26 -10.41 -17.37
CA TYR A 295 -13.11 -9.02 -16.92
C TYR A 295 -14.15 -8.12 -17.61
N GLU A 296 -15.38 -8.17 -17.10
CA GLU A 296 -16.50 -7.34 -17.54
C GLU A 296 -17.49 -7.16 -16.38
N HIS A 297 -18.35 -6.16 -16.46
CA HIS A 297 -19.40 -5.97 -15.46
C HIS A 297 -20.45 -7.08 -15.52
N SER A 298 -20.93 -7.51 -14.36
CA SER A 298 -22.12 -8.37 -14.30
C SER A 298 -23.36 -7.59 -14.75
N THR A 299 -24.29 -8.30 -15.39
CA THR A 299 -25.55 -7.70 -15.82
C THR A 299 -26.41 -7.31 -14.61
N PRO A 300 -27.25 -6.26 -14.68
CA PRO A 300 -28.08 -5.83 -13.57
C PRO A 300 -28.98 -6.94 -12.97
N GLU A 301 -29.42 -7.90 -13.79
CA GLU A 301 -30.23 -9.05 -13.35
C GLU A 301 -29.45 -10.01 -12.46
N ASN A 302 -28.13 -10.08 -12.65
CA ASN A 302 -27.24 -10.94 -11.85
C ASN A 302 -26.80 -10.28 -10.54
N ARG A 303 -27.11 -8.99 -10.35
CA ARG A 303 -26.78 -8.19 -9.16
C ARG A 303 -27.88 -7.17 -8.83
N VAL A 304 -29.12 -7.64 -8.77
CA VAL A 304 -30.32 -6.79 -8.66
C VAL A 304 -30.19 -5.78 -7.52
N GLY A 305 -30.27 -4.49 -7.86
CA GLY A 305 -30.19 -3.39 -6.90
C GLY A 305 -28.79 -3.11 -6.33
N LEU A 306 -27.74 -3.74 -6.87
CA LEU A 306 -26.36 -3.55 -6.45
C LEU A 306 -25.51 -2.82 -7.50
N GLY A 307 -24.67 -1.91 -7.04
CA GLY A 307 -23.56 -1.35 -7.81
C GLY A 307 -22.39 -2.35 -7.90
N GLU A 308 -21.37 -2.04 -8.70
CA GLU A 308 -20.22 -2.92 -8.89
C GLU A 308 -18.95 -2.17 -9.28
N ASN A 309 -17.82 -2.52 -8.66
CA ASN A 309 -16.47 -2.10 -9.05
C ASN A 309 -15.62 -3.33 -9.39
N LEU A 310 -14.78 -3.19 -10.41
CA LEU A 310 -13.92 -4.26 -10.92
C LEU A 310 -12.46 -3.84 -10.93
N TYR A 311 -11.58 -4.79 -10.66
CA TYR A 311 -10.13 -4.60 -10.77
C TYR A 311 -9.47 -5.89 -11.20
N MET A 312 -8.47 -5.82 -12.08
CA MET A 312 -7.63 -6.95 -12.42
C MET A 312 -6.14 -6.61 -12.38
N THR A 313 -5.33 -7.62 -12.10
CA THR A 313 -3.86 -7.56 -12.25
C THR A 313 -3.36 -8.81 -12.95
N SER A 314 -2.36 -8.67 -13.82
CA SER A 314 -1.71 -9.80 -14.48
C SER A 314 -0.89 -10.67 -13.52
N MET A 315 -0.69 -10.22 -12.27
CA MET A 315 -0.10 -11.05 -11.23
C MET A 315 -1.01 -12.22 -10.89
N LEU A 316 -0.52 -13.44 -11.17
CA LEU A 316 -1.20 -14.67 -10.79
C LEU A 316 -1.07 -14.91 -9.29
N ASN A 317 -2.14 -15.41 -8.67
CA ASN A 317 -2.18 -15.76 -7.25
C ASN A 317 -1.76 -14.59 -6.35
N ALA A 318 -2.14 -13.35 -6.70
CA ALA A 318 -1.80 -12.16 -5.92
C ALA A 318 -2.36 -12.28 -4.50
N ASP A 319 -1.58 -11.81 -3.51
CA ASP A 319 -2.03 -11.81 -2.12
C ASP A 319 -3.37 -11.07 -2.00
N LYS A 320 -4.36 -11.73 -1.40
CA LYS A 320 -5.74 -11.21 -1.40
C LYS A 320 -5.87 -9.96 -0.54
N ILE A 321 -5.14 -9.84 0.57
CA ILE A 321 -5.21 -8.64 1.42
C ILE A 321 -4.57 -7.46 0.67
N ALA A 322 -3.42 -7.67 0.03
CA ALA A 322 -2.76 -6.68 -0.79
C ALA A 322 -3.63 -6.24 -1.97
N SER A 323 -4.24 -7.18 -2.70
CA SER A 323 -5.15 -6.89 -3.81
C SER A 323 -6.41 -6.16 -3.35
N ALA A 324 -6.96 -6.47 -2.17
CA ALA A 324 -8.09 -5.74 -1.60
C ALA A 324 -7.75 -4.28 -1.30
N ALA A 325 -6.55 -4.05 -0.77
CA ALA A 325 -6.03 -2.70 -0.50
C ALA A 325 -5.83 -1.91 -1.80
N GLU A 326 -5.17 -2.55 -2.77
CA GLU A 326 -4.77 -1.95 -4.03
C GLU A 326 -5.98 -1.60 -4.89
N SER A 327 -6.92 -2.54 -5.08
CA SER A 327 -8.13 -2.28 -5.87
C SER A 327 -8.96 -1.16 -5.26
N SER A 328 -9.17 -1.18 -3.94
CA SER A 328 -9.92 -0.13 -3.24
C SER A 328 -9.26 1.25 -3.39
N GLN A 329 -7.94 1.32 -3.29
CA GLN A 329 -7.22 2.58 -3.45
C GLN A 329 -7.26 3.09 -4.90
N LEU A 330 -7.10 2.22 -5.90
CA LEU A 330 -7.14 2.61 -7.31
C LEU A 330 -8.52 3.11 -7.72
N TRP A 331 -9.59 2.45 -7.27
CA TRP A 331 -10.96 2.93 -7.47
C TRP A 331 -11.18 4.32 -6.85
N TRP A 332 -10.63 4.55 -5.66
CA TRP A 332 -10.77 5.83 -4.98
C TRP A 332 -9.92 6.95 -5.60
N ASP A 333 -8.73 6.60 -6.10
CA ASP A 333 -7.76 7.54 -6.65
C ASP A 333 -8.28 8.27 -7.91
N GLU A 334 -9.35 7.80 -8.53
CA GLU A 334 -10.08 8.52 -9.59
C GLU A 334 -10.45 9.97 -9.18
N LEU A 335 -10.78 10.21 -7.90
CA LEU A 335 -11.06 11.57 -7.41
C LEU A 335 -9.84 12.50 -7.51
N LYS A 336 -8.66 12.04 -7.08
CA LYS A 336 -7.46 12.89 -7.10
C LYS A 336 -6.81 12.93 -8.49
N GLU A 337 -7.12 11.97 -9.36
CA GLU A 337 -6.58 11.89 -10.73
C GLU A 337 -7.44 12.68 -11.73
N TYR A 338 -8.77 12.55 -11.65
CA TYR A 338 -9.69 13.14 -12.62
C TYR A 338 -10.65 14.15 -12.00
N GLY A 339 -11.02 13.98 -10.73
CA GLY A 339 -11.82 14.96 -9.98
C GLY A 339 -13.31 14.96 -10.29
N VAL A 340 -14.07 15.56 -9.38
CA VAL A 340 -15.53 15.70 -9.47
C VAL A 340 -15.97 17.16 -9.44
N GLY A 341 -15.34 17.96 -8.60
CA GLY A 341 -15.67 19.36 -8.38
C GLY A 341 -16.65 19.57 -7.22
N GLN A 342 -16.77 20.83 -6.80
CA GLN A 342 -17.47 21.21 -5.56
C GLN A 342 -18.99 21.00 -5.59
N GLU A 343 -19.60 20.89 -6.77
CA GLU A 343 -21.02 20.58 -6.89
C GLU A 343 -21.33 19.12 -6.50
N ASN A 344 -20.31 18.24 -6.49
CA ASN A 344 -20.42 16.83 -6.11
C ASN A 344 -21.54 16.06 -6.85
N ASN A 345 -21.87 16.49 -8.06
CA ASN A 345 -22.94 15.92 -8.87
C ASN A 345 -22.36 15.02 -9.96
N LEU A 346 -22.85 13.79 -10.05
CA LEU A 346 -22.43 12.85 -11.07
C LEU A 346 -23.16 13.12 -12.39
N THR A 347 -22.61 14.04 -13.18
CA THR A 347 -23.20 14.45 -14.47
C THR A 347 -22.73 13.56 -15.63
N GLU A 348 -23.51 13.54 -16.71
CA GLU A 348 -23.08 12.89 -17.96
C GLU A 348 -21.79 13.50 -18.53
N ALA A 349 -21.61 14.82 -18.40
CA ALA A 349 -20.40 15.50 -18.86
C ALA A 349 -19.15 15.00 -18.12
N LEU A 350 -19.28 14.75 -16.81
CA LEU A 350 -18.22 14.22 -15.97
C LEU A 350 -17.95 12.73 -16.25
N TRP A 351 -19.01 11.96 -16.49
CA TRP A 351 -18.94 10.52 -16.82
C TRP A 351 -18.30 10.24 -18.17
N ASN A 352 -18.59 11.07 -19.17
CA ASN A 352 -18.16 10.87 -20.56
C ASN A 352 -16.82 11.55 -20.90
N ARG A 353 -16.03 11.97 -19.90
CA ARG A 353 -14.71 12.56 -20.14
C ARG A 353 -13.76 11.53 -20.76
N PRO A 354 -13.05 11.88 -21.83
CA PRO A 354 -12.22 10.93 -22.55
C PRO A 354 -11.07 10.43 -21.67
N ASN A 355 -10.97 9.11 -21.49
CA ASN A 355 -9.95 8.44 -20.68
C ASN A 355 -9.91 8.87 -19.19
N MET A 356 -11.05 9.30 -18.63
CA MET A 356 -11.14 9.73 -17.23
C MET A 356 -12.31 9.01 -16.53
N ALA A 357 -12.04 7.82 -16.00
CA ALA A 357 -13.02 7.05 -15.26
C ALA A 357 -13.26 7.64 -13.87
N ILE A 358 -14.51 7.69 -13.42
CA ILE A 358 -14.88 8.24 -12.10
C ILE A 358 -15.97 7.42 -11.39
N GLY A 359 -16.47 6.39 -12.08
CA GLY A 359 -17.57 5.54 -11.65
C GLY A 359 -17.22 4.68 -10.44
N HIS A 360 -15.95 4.33 -10.26
CA HIS A 360 -15.54 3.50 -9.13
C HIS A 360 -15.48 4.32 -7.84
N TYR A 361 -14.88 5.51 -7.89
CA TYR A 361 -14.85 6.46 -6.78
C TYR A 361 -16.27 6.84 -6.35
N THR A 362 -17.11 7.25 -7.31
CA THR A 362 -18.48 7.69 -7.01
C THR A 362 -19.30 6.61 -6.31
N GLN A 363 -19.14 5.34 -6.69
CA GLN A 363 -19.81 4.23 -6.01
C GLN A 363 -19.28 4.02 -4.57
N MET A 364 -17.97 4.13 -4.36
CA MET A 364 -17.39 4.03 -3.02
C MET A 364 -17.81 5.18 -2.10
N ALA A 365 -17.93 6.39 -2.64
CA ALA A 365 -18.30 7.61 -1.92
C ALA A 365 -19.82 7.83 -1.82
N TRP A 366 -20.64 6.93 -2.37
CA TRP A 366 -22.10 7.11 -2.42
C TRP A 366 -22.73 7.09 -1.03
N ASP A 367 -23.33 8.19 -0.56
CA ASP A 367 -23.72 8.33 0.86
C ASP A 367 -24.75 7.28 1.30
N ARG A 368 -25.69 6.94 0.44
CA ARG A 368 -26.76 5.96 0.70
C ARG A 368 -26.34 4.50 0.56
N THR A 369 -25.19 4.21 -0.04
CA THR A 369 -24.66 2.84 -0.14
C THR A 369 -23.99 2.46 1.18
N TYR A 370 -24.43 1.36 1.79
CA TYR A 370 -23.94 0.94 3.11
C TYR A 370 -23.65 -0.56 3.23
N LYS A 371 -24.02 -1.40 2.26
CA LYS A 371 -23.69 -2.83 2.24
C LYS A 371 -22.55 -3.06 1.26
N LEU A 372 -21.49 -3.69 1.74
CA LEU A 372 -20.32 -4.05 0.94
C LEU A 372 -20.16 -5.57 0.91
N GLY A 373 -19.90 -6.13 -0.26
CA GLY A 373 -19.49 -7.52 -0.40
C GLY A 373 -18.54 -7.66 -1.57
N CYS A 374 -17.41 -8.34 -1.35
CA CYS A 374 -16.32 -8.37 -2.32
C CYS A 374 -15.76 -9.79 -2.49
N SER A 375 -15.10 -10.04 -3.61
CA SER A 375 -14.43 -11.29 -3.93
C SER A 375 -13.08 -11.02 -4.56
N ILE A 376 -12.07 -11.82 -4.20
CA ILE A 376 -10.80 -11.91 -4.95
C ILE A 376 -10.64 -13.33 -5.48
N GLN A 377 -10.72 -13.46 -6.80
CA GLN A 377 -10.57 -14.71 -7.54
C GLN A 377 -9.20 -14.77 -8.19
N HIS A 378 -8.47 -15.86 -7.96
CA HIS A 378 -7.28 -16.19 -8.73
C HIS A 378 -7.74 -16.92 -10.00
N CYS A 379 -7.62 -16.25 -11.14
CA CYS A 379 -7.90 -16.81 -12.46
C CYS A 379 -6.61 -17.37 -13.08
N SER A 380 -6.73 -18.11 -14.18
CA SER A 380 -5.57 -18.73 -14.84
C SER A 380 -4.57 -17.72 -15.41
N SER A 381 -5.01 -16.53 -15.78
CA SER A 381 -4.21 -15.50 -16.45
C SER A 381 -4.15 -14.14 -15.71
N PHE A 382 -4.92 -13.97 -14.63
CA PHE A 382 -4.93 -12.73 -13.82
C PHE A 382 -5.51 -12.99 -12.42
N THR A 383 -5.32 -12.05 -11.50
CA THR A 383 -6.09 -11.97 -10.25
C THR A 383 -7.19 -10.93 -10.41
N TYR A 384 -8.42 -11.28 -10.02
CA TYR A 384 -9.63 -10.51 -10.26
C TYR A 384 -10.31 -10.12 -8.95
N ALA A 385 -10.52 -8.82 -8.73
CA ALA A 385 -11.31 -8.32 -7.61
C ALA A 385 -12.65 -7.76 -8.12
N VAL A 386 -13.72 -8.15 -7.43
CA VAL A 386 -15.10 -7.67 -7.67
C VAL A 386 -15.63 -7.20 -6.33
N CYS A 387 -16.08 -5.95 -6.23
CA CYS A 387 -16.90 -5.48 -5.10
C CYS A 387 -18.28 -5.09 -5.61
N GLN A 388 -19.32 -5.50 -4.89
CA GLN A 388 -20.69 -5.08 -5.12
C GLN A 388 -21.22 -4.28 -3.93
N TYR A 389 -22.18 -3.41 -4.23
CA TYR A 389 -22.54 -2.28 -3.36
C TYR A 389 -24.06 -2.15 -3.22
N GLY A 390 -24.57 -2.24 -1.99
CA GLY A 390 -26.01 -2.21 -1.71
C GLY A 390 -26.42 -1.03 -0.82
N PRO A 391 -27.53 -0.32 -1.13
CA PRO A 391 -28.12 -0.21 -2.47
C PRO A 391 -27.10 0.38 -3.48
N ALA A 392 -27.37 0.17 -4.77
CA ALA A 392 -26.57 0.74 -5.85
C ALA A 392 -26.47 2.28 -5.76
N GLY A 393 -25.31 2.81 -6.13
CA GLY A 393 -25.07 4.23 -6.33
C GLY A 393 -25.08 4.60 -7.81
N ASN A 394 -24.27 5.60 -8.16
CA ASN A 394 -24.02 6.04 -9.53
C ASN A 394 -25.29 6.46 -10.31
N TYR A 395 -26.27 7.03 -9.62
CA TYR A 395 -27.43 7.62 -10.28
C TYR A 395 -27.02 8.92 -10.98
N MET A 396 -27.20 8.96 -12.31
CA MET A 396 -26.88 10.14 -13.10
C MET A 396 -27.68 11.36 -12.64
N ASN A 397 -27.00 12.52 -12.64
CA ASN A 397 -27.52 13.82 -12.24
C ASN A 397 -27.99 13.86 -10.77
N GLN A 398 -27.41 13.01 -9.91
CA GLN A 398 -27.58 13.08 -8.47
C GLN A 398 -26.26 13.39 -7.77
N LEU A 399 -26.37 13.97 -6.58
CA LEU A 399 -25.23 14.12 -5.68
C LEU A 399 -24.68 12.74 -5.30
N ILE A 400 -23.37 12.60 -5.38
CA ILE A 400 -22.65 11.41 -4.89
C ILE A 400 -22.91 11.25 -3.39
N TYR A 401 -22.84 12.36 -2.66
CA TYR A 401 -23.23 12.45 -1.26
C TYR A 401 -23.83 13.82 -0.93
N THR A 402 -24.69 13.83 0.08
CA THR A 402 -25.34 15.04 0.57
C THR A 402 -24.30 15.98 1.18
N LEU A 403 -24.19 17.19 0.64
CA LEU A 403 -23.25 18.21 1.12
C LEU A 403 -23.60 18.69 2.53
N GLY A 404 -22.58 19.06 3.31
CA GLY A 404 -22.74 19.72 4.61
C GLY A 404 -21.74 19.24 5.65
N GLU A 405 -21.85 19.77 6.88
CA GLU A 405 -20.95 19.39 7.97
C GLU A 405 -21.19 17.94 8.42
N PRO A 406 -20.12 17.16 8.71
CA PRO A 406 -20.23 15.81 9.26
C PRO A 406 -21.10 15.78 10.51
N CYS A 407 -21.71 14.63 10.76
CA CYS A 407 -22.49 14.45 11.98
C CYS A 407 -21.61 14.71 13.23
N THR A 408 -22.16 15.46 14.18
CA THR A 408 -21.54 15.74 15.50
C THR A 408 -22.34 15.12 16.64
N SER A 409 -23.51 14.55 16.33
CA SER A 409 -24.40 13.80 17.23
C SER A 409 -25.33 12.94 16.37
N ASP A 410 -26.05 12.00 17.00
CA ASP A 410 -27.00 11.10 16.33
C ASP A 410 -28.09 11.85 15.55
N ALA A 411 -28.47 13.06 16.01
CA ALA A 411 -29.45 13.91 15.33
C ALA A 411 -29.00 14.37 13.92
N GLY A 412 -27.70 14.32 13.63
CA GLY A 412 -27.16 14.62 12.29
C GLY A 412 -27.35 13.48 11.28
N CYS A 413 -27.69 12.29 11.75
CA CYS A 413 -27.82 11.09 10.93
C CYS A 413 -29.27 10.84 10.49
N PRO A 414 -29.48 10.18 9.34
CA PRO A 414 -30.83 9.89 8.87
C PRO A 414 -31.50 8.80 9.71
N GLY A 415 -32.78 9.00 10.03
CA GLY A 415 -33.59 8.01 10.74
C GLY A 415 -33.12 7.77 12.18
N SER A 416 -32.95 6.50 12.55
CA SER A 416 -32.52 6.07 13.89
C SER A 416 -31.03 5.73 13.97
N TYR A 417 -30.22 6.17 13.00
CA TYR A 417 -28.80 5.88 12.93
C TYR A 417 -28.00 6.73 13.93
N THR A 418 -26.89 6.17 14.41
CA THR A 418 -25.98 6.85 15.35
C THR A 418 -24.81 7.49 14.61
N CYS A 419 -24.20 8.51 15.20
CA CYS A 419 -23.04 9.18 14.63
C CYS A 419 -21.72 8.67 15.26
N SER A 420 -20.82 8.20 14.41
CA SER A 420 -19.41 8.07 14.75
C SER A 420 -18.71 9.42 14.59
N VAL A 421 -18.74 10.25 15.63
CA VAL A 421 -18.28 11.66 15.57
C VAL A 421 -16.82 11.79 15.13
N SER A 422 -15.94 10.88 15.57
CA SER A 422 -14.53 10.89 15.19
C SER A 422 -14.30 10.56 13.70
N GLU A 423 -15.23 9.83 13.10
CA GLU A 423 -15.17 9.43 11.69
C GLU A 423 -16.00 10.33 10.78
N GLY A 424 -17.02 11.02 11.31
CA GLY A 424 -18.00 11.76 10.51
C GLY A 424 -18.93 10.84 9.71
N LEU A 425 -19.19 9.62 10.22
CA LEU A 425 -20.00 8.60 9.57
C LEU A 425 -21.23 8.24 10.39
N CYS A 426 -22.34 7.96 9.72
CA CYS A 426 -23.57 7.48 10.33
C CYS A 426 -23.61 5.96 10.36
N ASN A 427 -23.57 5.35 11.55
CA ASN A 427 -23.67 3.91 11.71
C ASN A 427 -25.11 3.46 11.44
N VAL A 428 -25.26 2.60 10.43
CA VAL A 428 -26.49 1.86 10.17
C VAL A 428 -26.67 0.82 11.29
N VAL A 429 -27.88 0.76 11.85
CA VAL A 429 -28.24 -0.15 12.95
C VAL A 429 -28.65 -1.52 12.42
#